data_AF-A0A8S3TEB3-F1
#
_entry.id   AF-A0A8S3TEB3-F1
#
_cell.length_a   1.000
_cell.length_b   1.000
_cell.length_c   1.000
_cell.angle_alpha   90.00
_cell.angle_beta   90.00
_cell.angle_gamma   90.00
#
_symmetry.space_group_name_H-M   'P 1'
#
loop_
_entity.id
_entity.type
_entity.pdbx_description
1 polymer ?
#
loop_
_entity_poly.entity_id
_entity_poly.type
_entity_poly.pdbx_seq_one_letter_code
_entity_poly.pdbx_strand_id
1 'polypeptide(L)'
;MSSDFELTPLIDEDDELSDWNVLVAFNELRHWEKIEGSKKVTQTWRMKERMKTVSVALVLCLNVGVDPPDIVKTSPCARLECWIDPVTAGPQKTLEAIGLNLQKQYERWQPRARYKQSLDPTVDEVKKLCSSLRRNAKEERVLFHYNGHGVPKPTVNGEIWVFNKSYTQYIPLSIYDLQTWMGSPSIYVYDCSKAGIIVESFHQFSVQRENEMESATVNGNSRYSGSGSPLSSVKNCIQLAACGAKELLPMNPELPADLFTSCLTTPIKIALKWYVLQNTSKLVPGLTEESVDKVPGQLNDRRTMLGELNWIFTAITDTIAWNILPRELFQKLFRQDLLVASLFRNFLLAERIMRSYNCTPTSSPKLPPTYQHPMWQAWDLALDLCLRQLPALLEDENATFQHSPFFTDQLTAFQVWLSYGSEHRSPPEQLPIVLQVLLSQVHRLRALELLGRFLDLGSWAVSLVNMELIVSQNVVSQMTLLEVLNSGNMCTTKKCVISKFKNSWIFLAVSLMFIKNNCVEICSYPEEKNIGRLSFTETVLLYFKTGCFLLDSKNIL
;
A
#
# COMPACT_ATOMS: atom_id res chain seq x y z
N MET A 1 -95.37 17.44 -38.27
CA MET A 1 -94.17 16.63 -38.51
C MET A 1 -92.98 17.55 -38.36
N SER A 2 -91.98 17.39 -37.51
CA SER A 2 -91.70 16.49 -36.38
C SER A 2 -90.43 17.12 -35.78
N SER A 3 -90.52 17.60 -34.53
CA SER A 3 -89.41 17.84 -33.58
C SER A 3 -88.11 18.50 -34.09
N ASP A 4 -88.04 19.83 -33.96
CA ASP A 4 -86.84 20.52 -33.52
C ASP A 4 -86.72 20.35 -31.99
N PHE A 5 -85.61 19.77 -31.50
CA PHE A 5 -85.15 19.95 -30.12
C PHE A 5 -83.63 19.83 -30.07
N GLU A 6 -83.01 21.01 -29.99
CA GLU A 6 -81.70 21.39 -29.43
C GLU A 6 -80.67 20.29 -29.16
N LEU A 7 -79.61 20.27 -29.99
CA LEU A 7 -78.28 19.91 -29.49
C LEU A 7 -77.79 21.08 -28.63
N THR A 8 -77.87 20.93 -27.31
CA THR A 8 -77.06 21.73 -26.39
C THR A 8 -75.58 21.50 -26.71
N PRO A 9 -74.76 22.55 -26.91
CA PRO A 9 -73.31 22.37 -26.87
C PRO A 9 -72.94 22.11 -25.42
N LEU A 10 -72.57 20.86 -25.10
CA LEU A 10 -71.71 20.63 -23.94
C LEU A 10 -70.34 21.19 -24.30
N ILE A 11 -70.18 22.49 -24.04
CA ILE A 11 -68.90 23.02 -23.65
C ILE A 11 -68.68 22.45 -22.25
N ASP A 12 -68.05 21.28 -22.18
CA ASP A 12 -67.27 20.92 -20.99
C ASP A 12 -65.90 21.57 -21.18
N GLU A 13 -65.80 22.79 -20.64
CA GLU A 13 -64.53 23.34 -20.17
C GLU A 13 -63.92 22.37 -19.14
N ASP A 14 -62.60 22.16 -19.22
CA ASP A 14 -61.74 21.37 -18.31
C ASP A 14 -61.46 19.89 -18.66
N ASP A 15 -60.96 19.61 -19.87
CA ASP A 15 -60.15 18.39 -20.08
C ASP A 15 -59.04 18.58 -21.15
N GLU A 16 -58.35 19.72 -21.12
CA GLU A 16 -56.95 19.73 -21.57
C GLU A 16 -56.15 18.87 -20.58
N LEU A 17 -56.20 17.55 -20.73
CA LEU A 17 -55.13 16.68 -20.26
C LEU A 17 -53.87 17.25 -20.91
N SER A 18 -53.14 18.11 -20.18
CA SER A 18 -51.93 18.75 -20.70
C SER A 18 -51.04 17.64 -21.28
N ASP A 19 -50.38 17.88 -22.41
CA ASP A 19 -49.57 16.86 -23.10
C ASP A 19 -48.61 16.09 -22.18
N TRP A 20 -48.24 16.68 -21.03
CA TRP A 20 -47.47 16.08 -19.93
C TRP A 20 -48.14 14.88 -19.22
N ASN A 21 -49.46 14.74 -19.29
CA ASN A 21 -50.25 13.71 -18.62
C ASN A 21 -50.61 12.54 -19.54
N VAL A 22 -50.20 12.59 -20.81
CA VAL A 22 -50.42 11.51 -21.78
C VAL A 22 -49.41 10.38 -21.55
N LEU A 23 -49.91 9.17 -21.32
CA LEU A 23 -49.06 7.98 -21.12
C LEU A 23 -48.30 7.64 -22.41
N VAL A 24 -46.97 7.68 -22.35
CA VAL A 24 -46.12 7.35 -23.50
C VAL A 24 -45.89 5.84 -23.57
N ALA A 25 -46.59 5.17 -24.48
CA ALA A 25 -46.38 3.74 -24.76
C ALA A 25 -45.03 3.50 -25.46
N PHE A 26 -44.43 2.32 -25.23
CA PHE A 26 -43.18 1.88 -25.86
C PHE A 26 -41.96 2.80 -25.61
N ASN A 27 -41.94 3.54 -24.50
CA ASN A 27 -40.85 4.48 -24.20
C ASN A 27 -39.75 3.95 -23.28
N GLU A 28 -39.86 2.70 -22.82
CA GLU A 28 -38.84 2.09 -21.96
C GLU A 28 -37.53 1.78 -22.72
N LEU A 29 -36.39 1.71 -22.00
CA LEU A 29 -35.06 1.44 -22.57
C LEU A 29 -35.02 0.21 -23.50
N ARG A 30 -35.79 -0.84 -23.18
CA ARG A 30 -35.91 -2.07 -23.98
C ARG A 30 -36.44 -1.85 -25.41
N HIS A 31 -37.09 -0.72 -25.68
CA HIS A 31 -37.66 -0.38 -26.98
C HIS A 31 -36.74 0.53 -27.81
N TRP A 32 -35.90 1.36 -27.14
CA TRP A 32 -34.97 2.28 -27.79
C TRP A 32 -33.58 1.70 -27.98
N GLU A 33 -33.09 0.95 -27.00
CA GLU A 33 -31.77 0.35 -27.03
C GLU A 33 -31.83 -1.01 -27.70
N LYS A 34 -30.80 -1.31 -28.49
CA LYS A 34 -30.61 -2.65 -29.02
C LYS A 34 -30.39 -3.60 -27.86
N ILE A 35 -31.23 -4.63 -27.75
CA ILE A 35 -31.12 -5.65 -26.70
C ILE A 35 -29.89 -6.52 -26.96
N GLU A 36 -28.74 -6.11 -26.42
CA GLU A 36 -27.49 -6.85 -26.49
C GLU A 36 -26.79 -6.92 -25.13
N GLY A 37 -26.05 -7.99 -24.90
CA GLY A 37 -25.26 -8.12 -23.67
C GLY A 37 -24.07 -7.17 -23.68
N SER A 38 -23.80 -6.52 -22.54
CA SER A 38 -22.63 -5.64 -22.39
C SER A 38 -21.34 -6.35 -22.79
N LYS A 39 -20.48 -5.69 -23.58
CA LYS A 39 -19.16 -6.22 -23.96
C LYS A 39 -18.32 -6.42 -22.70
N LYS A 40 -17.75 -7.62 -22.53
CA LYS A 40 -16.88 -7.93 -21.40
C LYS A 40 -15.54 -7.23 -21.57
N VAL A 41 -15.26 -6.24 -20.72
CA VAL A 41 -13.92 -5.66 -20.61
C VAL A 41 -13.03 -6.63 -19.83
N THR A 42 -11.88 -6.99 -20.40
CA THR A 42 -10.90 -7.88 -19.78
C THR A 42 -10.36 -7.25 -18.51
N GLN A 43 -10.67 -7.86 -17.35
CA GLN A 43 -10.30 -7.32 -16.05
C GLN A 43 -8.84 -7.70 -15.71
N THR A 44 -7.94 -6.72 -15.66
CA THR A 44 -6.50 -6.90 -15.41
C THR A 44 -6.07 -6.67 -13.96
N TRP A 45 -6.99 -6.32 -13.06
CA TRP A 45 -6.67 -5.99 -11.67
C TRP A 45 -6.34 -7.20 -10.79
N ARG A 46 -6.56 -8.44 -11.21
CA ARG A 46 -6.24 -9.57 -10.33
C ARG A 46 -4.73 -9.75 -10.23
N MET A 47 -4.19 -9.57 -9.03
CA MET A 47 -2.81 -9.95 -8.72
C MET A 47 -2.68 -11.47 -8.85
N LYS A 48 -1.89 -11.88 -9.84
CA LYS A 48 -1.75 -13.29 -10.23
C LYS A 48 -0.96 -14.10 -9.19
N GLU A 49 0.05 -13.48 -8.58
CA GLU A 49 0.93 -14.14 -7.61
C GLU A 49 1.20 -13.22 -6.41
N ARG A 50 0.82 -13.68 -5.23
CA ARG A 50 1.18 -13.03 -3.96
C ARG A 50 2.57 -13.52 -3.57
N MET A 51 3.52 -12.60 -3.42
CA MET A 51 4.88 -12.92 -2.98
C MET A 51 5.04 -12.64 -1.50
N LYS A 52 5.98 -13.33 -0.85
CA LYS A 52 6.35 -13.04 0.53
C LYS A 52 7.86 -13.02 0.71
N THR A 53 8.34 -12.03 1.46
CA THR A 53 9.70 -12.07 1.98
C THR A 53 9.73 -12.95 3.23
N VAL A 54 10.40 -14.10 3.13
CA VAL A 54 10.44 -15.13 4.18
C VAL A 54 11.75 -15.16 4.96
N SER A 55 12.79 -14.52 4.44
CA SER A 55 14.14 -14.54 5.03
C SER A 55 14.84 -13.21 4.83
N VAL A 56 15.59 -12.80 5.85
CA VAL A 56 16.29 -11.53 5.90
C VAL A 56 17.74 -11.77 6.35
N ALA A 57 18.69 -11.37 5.52
CA ALA A 57 20.11 -11.29 5.85
C ALA A 57 20.45 -9.85 6.26
N LEU A 58 21.01 -9.68 7.46
CA LEU A 58 21.52 -8.40 7.96
C LEU A 58 23.05 -8.49 8.01
N VAL A 59 23.71 -7.91 7.01
CA VAL A 59 25.16 -7.88 6.88
C VAL A 59 25.65 -6.50 7.30
N LEU A 60 26.30 -6.43 8.45
CA LEU A 60 26.80 -5.18 9.03
C LEU A 60 28.32 -5.19 8.98
N CYS A 61 28.92 -4.23 8.28
CA CYS A 61 30.37 -4.05 8.17
C CYS A 61 30.73 -2.67 8.75
N LEU A 62 30.93 -2.62 10.07
CA LEU A 62 30.98 -1.39 10.87
C LEU A 62 32.33 -1.17 11.53
N ASN A 63 33.05 -2.24 11.91
CA ASN A 63 34.34 -2.19 12.60
C ASN A 63 34.40 -1.05 13.65
N VAL A 64 33.48 -1.14 14.62
CA VAL A 64 33.16 -0.05 15.54
C VAL A 64 34.42 0.54 16.18
N GLY A 65 34.64 1.84 15.98
CA GLY A 65 35.78 2.59 16.52
C GLY A 65 36.98 2.72 15.58
N VAL A 66 36.95 2.09 14.40
CA VAL A 66 38.01 2.21 13.38
C VAL A 66 37.39 2.71 12.07
N ASP A 67 37.78 3.92 11.68
CA ASP A 67 37.29 4.54 10.45
C ASP A 67 38.00 3.98 9.20
N PRO A 68 37.27 3.78 8.08
CA PRO A 68 37.87 3.34 6.84
C PRO A 68 38.74 4.46 6.21
N PRO A 69 39.79 4.10 5.46
CA PRO A 69 40.82 5.06 5.00
C PRO A 69 40.33 6.09 3.98
N ASP A 70 39.20 5.86 3.33
CA ASP A 70 38.68 6.68 2.23
C ASP A 70 37.53 7.62 2.64
N ILE A 71 37.19 7.67 3.94
CA ILE A 71 36.19 8.56 4.51
C ILE A 71 36.86 9.41 5.61
N VAL A 72 37.01 10.69 5.33
CA VAL A 72 37.45 11.67 6.33
C VAL A 72 36.22 12.12 7.11
N LYS A 73 36.08 11.68 8.36
CA LYS A 73 34.99 12.13 9.24
C LYS A 73 35.26 13.52 9.79
N THR A 74 34.23 14.35 9.85
CA THR A 74 34.27 15.64 10.55
C THR A 74 34.26 15.44 12.07
N SER A 75 34.68 16.45 12.83
CA SER A 75 34.48 16.48 14.28
C SER A 75 33.70 17.75 14.64
N PRO A 76 32.44 17.64 15.11
CA PRO A 76 31.65 16.42 15.33
C PRO A 76 31.13 15.76 14.02
N CYS A 77 30.68 14.51 14.11
CA CYS A 77 30.08 13.74 13.00
C CYS A 77 28.85 12.95 13.44
N ALA A 78 28.02 12.56 12.48
CA ALA A 78 26.95 11.58 12.65
C ALA A 78 27.54 10.24 13.14
N ARG A 79 27.05 9.71 14.26
CA ARG A 79 27.56 8.48 14.88
C ARG A 79 26.51 7.46 15.26
N LEU A 80 25.26 7.89 15.50
CA LEU A 80 24.20 6.97 15.91
C LEU A 80 23.95 5.96 14.80
N GLU A 81 24.00 4.68 15.14
CA GLU A 81 23.66 3.59 14.24
C GLU A 81 22.56 2.76 14.89
N CYS A 82 21.46 2.56 14.15
CA CYS A 82 20.26 1.90 14.63
C CYS A 82 19.80 2.47 15.99
N TRP A 83 19.90 3.79 16.15
CA TRP A 83 19.57 4.52 17.39
C TRP A 83 20.42 4.15 18.62
N ILE A 84 21.64 3.63 18.41
CA ILE A 84 22.61 3.32 19.45
C ILE A 84 23.85 4.18 19.22
N ASP A 85 24.34 4.81 20.27
CA ASP A 85 25.62 5.53 20.22
C ASP A 85 26.78 4.53 20.37
N PRO A 86 27.65 4.41 19.34
CA PRO A 86 28.71 3.43 19.35
C PRO A 86 29.78 3.65 20.43
N VAL A 87 29.83 4.84 21.04
CA VAL A 87 30.83 5.22 22.07
C VAL A 87 30.42 4.74 23.47
N THR A 88 29.16 4.37 23.67
CA THR A 88 28.60 4.09 25.02
C THR A 88 29.04 2.74 25.62
N ALA A 89 29.43 1.78 24.80
CA ALA A 89 29.86 0.45 25.21
C ALA A 89 31.08 -0.02 24.42
N GLY A 90 31.70 -1.13 24.84
CA GLY A 90 32.82 -1.73 24.10
C GLY A 90 32.41 -2.13 22.68
N PRO A 91 33.31 -2.04 21.68
CA PRO A 91 33.01 -2.22 20.25
C PRO A 91 32.18 -3.47 19.92
N GLN A 92 32.55 -4.63 20.48
CA GLN A 92 31.85 -5.89 20.25
C GLN A 92 30.41 -5.88 20.77
N LYS A 93 30.20 -5.37 21.99
CA LYS A 93 28.87 -5.29 22.62
C LYS A 93 27.98 -4.30 21.89
N THR A 94 28.57 -3.19 21.44
CA THR A 94 27.90 -2.20 20.60
C THR A 94 27.43 -2.84 19.28
N LEU A 95 28.31 -3.55 18.58
CA LEU A 95 28.00 -4.20 17.31
C LEU A 95 26.86 -5.22 17.44
N GLU A 96 26.88 -6.04 18.49
CA GLU A 96 25.79 -6.97 18.81
C GLU A 96 24.47 -6.26 19.12
N ALA A 97 24.53 -5.14 19.85
CA ALA A 97 23.35 -4.34 20.16
C ALA A 97 22.75 -3.68 18.91
N ILE A 98 23.58 -3.15 18.01
CA ILE A 98 23.17 -2.60 16.71
C ILE A 98 22.49 -3.68 15.87
N GLY A 99 23.12 -4.86 15.74
CA GLY A 99 22.55 -6.00 15.01
C GLY A 99 21.18 -6.43 15.54
N LEU A 100 21.05 -6.55 16.87
CA LEU A 100 19.79 -6.89 17.53
C LEU A 100 18.73 -5.81 17.32
N ASN A 101 19.10 -4.53 17.41
CA ASN A 101 18.13 -3.46 17.24
C ASN A 101 17.66 -3.35 15.79
N LEU A 102 18.56 -3.48 14.80
CA LEU A 102 18.20 -3.53 13.39
C LEU A 102 17.23 -4.68 13.09
N GLN A 103 17.49 -5.86 13.64
CA GLN A 103 16.57 -7.00 13.53
C GLN A 103 15.19 -6.64 14.08
N LYS A 104 15.11 -6.10 15.30
CA LYS A 104 13.84 -5.66 15.91
C LYS A 104 13.12 -4.62 15.06
N GLN A 105 13.83 -3.70 14.42
CA GLN A 105 13.23 -2.70 13.54
C GLN A 105 12.57 -3.35 12.32
N TYR A 106 13.24 -4.31 11.66
CA TYR A 106 12.65 -5.05 10.54
C TYR A 106 11.52 -6.01 10.97
N GLU A 107 11.63 -6.63 12.14
CA GLU A 107 10.60 -7.54 12.69
C GLU A 107 9.25 -6.84 12.87
N ARG A 108 9.25 -5.52 13.12
CA ARG A 108 8.00 -4.73 13.17
C ARG A 108 7.25 -4.75 11.84
N TRP A 109 7.97 -4.79 10.72
CA TRP A 109 7.38 -4.80 9.37
C TRP A 109 7.09 -6.22 8.85
N GLN A 110 7.89 -7.21 9.25
CA GLN A 110 7.70 -8.61 8.86
C GLN A 110 8.04 -9.57 10.02
N PRO A 111 7.15 -9.72 11.02
CA PRO A 111 7.47 -10.49 12.23
C PRO A 111 7.61 -12.00 11.99
N ARG A 112 7.13 -12.51 10.84
CA ARG A 112 7.12 -13.94 10.51
C ARG A 112 8.28 -14.38 9.61
N ALA A 113 9.21 -13.48 9.28
CA ALA A 113 10.40 -13.83 8.52
C ALA A 113 11.49 -14.43 9.42
N ARG A 114 12.42 -15.17 8.81
CA ARG A 114 13.62 -15.67 9.48
C ARG A 114 14.75 -14.65 9.33
N TYR A 115 15.22 -14.11 10.44
CA TYR A 115 16.31 -13.15 10.48
C TYR A 115 17.64 -13.86 10.76
N LYS A 116 18.67 -13.47 10.03
CA LYS A 116 20.05 -13.90 10.26
C LYS A 116 20.98 -12.69 10.20
N GLN A 117 21.71 -12.46 11.29
CA GLN A 117 22.70 -11.40 11.40
C GLN A 117 24.09 -11.93 11.04
N SER A 118 24.88 -11.09 10.40
CA SER A 118 26.29 -11.32 10.07
C SER A 118 27.03 -10.03 10.41
N LEU A 119 27.71 -10.04 11.54
CA LEU A 119 28.39 -8.87 12.12
C LEU A 119 29.87 -8.93 11.76
N ASP A 120 30.37 -7.89 11.09
CA ASP A 120 31.71 -7.79 10.50
C ASP A 120 32.17 -9.09 9.78
N PRO A 121 31.41 -9.60 8.81
CA PRO A 121 31.66 -10.94 8.29
C PRO A 121 32.82 -11.02 7.30
N THR A 122 33.24 -12.26 7.07
CA THR A 122 34.12 -12.64 5.95
C THR A 122 33.33 -13.01 4.70
N VAL A 123 33.99 -13.02 3.54
CA VAL A 123 33.37 -13.43 2.25
C VAL A 123 32.74 -14.83 2.34
N ASP A 124 33.42 -15.77 3.00
CA ASP A 124 32.92 -17.14 3.17
C ASP A 124 31.65 -17.21 4.03
N GLU A 125 31.54 -16.36 5.04
CA GLU A 125 30.35 -16.25 5.89
C GLU A 125 29.17 -15.66 5.12
N VAL A 126 29.41 -14.58 4.34
CA VAL A 126 28.38 -14.00 3.46
C VAL A 126 27.91 -15.03 2.43
N LYS A 127 28.83 -15.77 1.80
CA LYS A 127 28.50 -16.84 0.86
C LYS A 127 27.62 -17.93 1.48
N LYS A 128 28.01 -18.44 2.65
CA LYS A 128 27.25 -19.46 3.40
C LYS A 128 25.88 -18.94 3.82
N LEU A 129 25.80 -17.68 4.26
CA LEU A 129 24.56 -17.01 4.64
C LEU A 129 23.59 -16.92 3.46
N CYS A 130 24.01 -16.30 2.36
CA CYS A 130 23.19 -16.09 1.16
C CYS A 130 22.71 -17.43 0.59
N SER A 131 23.63 -18.39 0.40
CA SER A 131 23.30 -19.71 -0.14
C SER A 131 22.37 -20.50 0.78
N SER A 132 22.54 -20.41 2.10
CA SER A 132 21.64 -21.04 3.08
C SER A 132 20.24 -20.43 3.02
N LEU A 133 20.12 -19.11 2.91
CA LEU A 133 18.82 -18.43 2.90
C LEU A 133 18.07 -18.70 1.61
N ARG A 134 18.73 -18.63 0.44
CA ARG A 134 18.13 -18.99 -0.84
C ARG A 134 17.63 -20.44 -0.84
N ARG A 135 18.45 -21.40 -0.40
CA ARG A 135 18.04 -22.82 -0.32
C ARG A 135 16.77 -23.03 0.52
N ASN A 136 16.64 -22.28 1.61
CA ASN A 136 15.48 -22.38 2.49
C ASN A 136 14.24 -21.65 1.95
N ALA A 137 14.43 -20.51 1.27
CA ALA A 137 13.35 -19.69 0.73
C ALA A 137 12.74 -20.26 -0.55
N LYS A 138 13.49 -21.08 -1.30
CA LYS A 138 13.06 -21.62 -2.61
C LYS A 138 12.69 -20.46 -3.57
N GLU A 139 11.40 -20.36 -3.91
CA GLU A 139 10.82 -19.35 -4.81
C GLU A 139 10.35 -18.08 -4.08
N GLU A 140 10.41 -18.05 -2.75
CA GLU A 140 10.04 -16.88 -1.95
C GLU A 140 11.17 -15.83 -1.95
N ARG A 141 10.80 -14.59 -1.58
CA ARG A 141 11.74 -13.47 -1.59
C ARG A 141 12.69 -13.52 -0.39
N VAL A 142 13.97 -13.21 -0.64
CA VAL A 142 14.99 -13.02 0.39
C VAL A 142 15.44 -11.56 0.38
N LEU A 143 15.48 -10.92 1.56
CA LEU A 143 16.05 -9.57 1.74
C LEU A 143 17.53 -9.68 2.12
N PHE A 144 18.36 -8.87 1.48
CA PHE A 144 19.77 -8.66 1.82
C PHE A 144 19.98 -7.20 2.19
N HIS A 145 20.24 -6.93 3.47
CA HIS A 145 20.60 -5.62 3.96
C HIS A 145 22.11 -5.57 4.15
N TYR A 146 22.77 -4.60 3.53
CA TYR A 146 24.20 -4.35 3.67
C TYR A 146 24.41 -2.94 4.18
N ASN A 147 25.03 -2.85 5.36
CA ASN A 147 25.56 -1.60 5.90
C ASN A 147 27.09 -1.65 5.79
N GLY A 148 27.66 -0.69 5.06
CA GLY A 148 29.09 -0.60 4.77
C GLY A 148 29.77 0.65 5.33
N HIS A 149 29.39 1.12 6.52
CA HIS A 149 29.95 2.36 7.08
C HIS A 149 31.37 2.23 7.66
N GLY A 150 31.79 1.02 8.05
CA GLY A 150 33.11 0.72 8.60
C GLY A 150 34.14 0.23 7.59
N VAL A 151 33.78 0.24 6.30
CA VAL A 151 34.61 -0.27 5.20
C VAL A 151 34.72 0.76 4.08
N PRO A 152 35.68 0.61 3.16
CA PRO A 152 35.78 1.51 2.02
C PRO A 152 34.54 1.54 1.15
N LYS A 153 34.40 2.62 0.38
CA LYS A 153 33.31 2.81 -0.60
C LYS A 153 33.37 1.71 -1.68
N PRO A 154 32.20 1.33 -2.25
CA PRO A 154 32.13 0.40 -3.37
C PRO A 154 32.99 0.84 -4.55
N THR A 155 33.60 -0.14 -5.23
CA THR A 155 34.50 0.11 -6.37
C THR A 155 33.70 0.18 -7.68
N VAL A 156 34.23 0.90 -8.67
CA VAL A 156 33.65 0.95 -10.03
C VAL A 156 33.67 -0.41 -10.74
N ASN A 157 34.46 -1.36 -10.24
CA ASN A 157 34.49 -2.74 -10.72
C ASN A 157 33.29 -3.56 -10.20
N GLY A 158 32.41 -2.97 -9.40
CA GLY A 158 31.24 -3.64 -8.84
C GLY A 158 31.58 -4.55 -7.67
N GLU A 159 32.41 -4.06 -6.74
CA GLU A 159 32.79 -4.75 -5.51
C GLU A 159 32.30 -3.97 -4.29
N ILE A 160 31.81 -4.70 -3.29
CA ILE A 160 31.57 -4.20 -1.93
C ILE A 160 32.63 -4.78 -0.99
N TRP A 161 32.83 -4.17 0.16
CA TRP A 161 33.92 -4.55 1.06
C TRP A 161 33.39 -5.28 2.29
N VAL A 162 34.13 -6.30 2.71
CA VAL A 162 33.94 -7.06 3.96
C VAL A 162 35.30 -7.27 4.64
N PHE A 163 35.37 -8.04 5.72
CA PHE A 163 36.61 -8.22 6.48
C PHE A 163 37.29 -9.57 6.20
N ASN A 164 38.57 -9.66 6.57
CA ASN A 164 39.23 -10.94 6.82
C ASN A 164 39.02 -11.37 8.28
N LYS A 165 39.34 -12.63 8.61
CA LYS A 165 39.12 -13.20 9.96
C LYS A 165 39.85 -12.46 11.09
N SER A 166 40.94 -11.75 10.76
CA SER A 166 41.74 -11.02 11.73
C SER A 166 41.43 -9.53 11.79
N TYR A 167 40.45 -9.04 11.00
CA TYR A 167 40.08 -7.62 10.90
C TYR A 167 41.26 -6.68 10.58
N THR A 168 42.24 -7.20 9.83
CA THR A 168 43.46 -6.47 9.43
C THR A 168 43.36 -5.91 8.01
N GLN A 169 42.50 -6.48 7.17
CA GLN A 169 42.35 -6.12 5.77
C GLN A 169 40.88 -6.09 5.37
N TYR A 170 40.55 -5.15 4.50
CA TYR A 170 39.29 -5.14 3.76
C TYR A 170 39.42 -6.07 2.56
N ILE A 171 38.44 -6.96 2.40
CA ILE A 171 38.41 -7.96 1.33
C ILE A 171 37.28 -7.57 0.35
N PRO A 172 37.56 -7.46 -0.95
CA PRO A 172 36.53 -7.15 -1.94
C PRO A 172 35.64 -8.37 -2.17
N LEU A 173 34.34 -8.12 -2.27
CA LEU A 173 33.29 -9.09 -2.58
C LEU A 173 32.57 -8.62 -3.84
N SER A 174 32.65 -9.42 -4.89
CA SER A 174 32.04 -9.11 -6.19
C SER A 174 30.52 -9.17 -6.12
N ILE A 175 29.85 -8.14 -6.66
CA ILE A 175 28.38 -8.13 -6.79
C ILE A 175 27.88 -9.25 -7.71
N TYR A 176 28.69 -9.67 -8.68
CA TYR A 176 28.39 -10.83 -9.53
C TYR A 176 28.19 -12.11 -8.69
N ASP A 177 29.10 -12.36 -7.75
CA ASP A 177 29.04 -13.52 -6.86
C ASP A 177 27.85 -13.42 -5.90
N LEU A 178 27.63 -12.23 -5.33
CA LEU A 178 26.48 -11.98 -4.44
C LEU A 178 25.15 -12.30 -5.14
N GLN A 179 24.98 -11.82 -6.37
CA GLN A 179 23.80 -12.10 -7.19
C GLN A 179 23.60 -13.60 -7.41
N THR A 180 24.69 -14.35 -7.61
CA THR A 180 24.66 -15.82 -7.76
C THR A 180 24.19 -16.52 -6.49
N TRP A 181 24.73 -16.14 -5.33
CA TRP A 181 24.39 -16.80 -4.07
C TRP A 181 22.97 -16.47 -3.59
N MET A 182 22.52 -15.23 -3.82
CA MET A 182 21.21 -14.76 -3.41
C MET A 182 20.09 -15.23 -4.32
N GLY A 183 20.34 -15.45 -5.61
CA GLY A 183 19.33 -15.89 -6.58
C GLY A 183 18.12 -14.96 -6.70
N SER A 184 17.08 -15.45 -7.38
CA SER A 184 15.80 -14.74 -7.59
C SER A 184 14.65 -15.53 -6.96
N PRO A 185 13.63 -14.87 -6.37
CA PRO A 185 13.46 -13.42 -6.21
C PRO A 185 14.16 -12.85 -4.98
N SER A 186 14.76 -11.67 -5.08
CA SER A 186 15.50 -11.02 -3.98
C SER A 186 15.24 -9.51 -3.90
N ILE A 187 15.46 -8.93 -2.72
CA ILE A 187 15.48 -7.47 -2.50
C ILE A 187 16.76 -7.09 -1.75
N TYR A 188 17.39 -6.00 -2.17
CA TYR A 188 18.65 -5.51 -1.61
C TYR A 188 18.48 -4.10 -1.04
N VAL A 189 19.10 -3.86 0.11
CA VAL A 189 19.18 -2.54 0.75
C VAL A 189 20.66 -2.24 1.00
N TYR A 190 21.17 -1.17 0.41
CA TYR A 190 22.57 -0.76 0.51
C TYR A 190 22.67 0.58 1.24
N ASP A 191 23.11 0.53 2.50
CA ASP A 191 23.41 1.71 3.31
C ASP A 191 24.93 1.92 3.35
N CYS A 192 25.43 2.66 2.36
CA CYS A 192 26.84 3.06 2.26
C CYS A 192 26.98 4.29 1.35
N SER A 193 28.13 4.96 1.42
CA SER A 193 28.48 6.03 0.49
C SER A 193 28.75 5.48 -0.91
N LYS A 194 28.39 6.23 -1.96
CA LYS A 194 28.42 5.81 -3.37
C LYS A 194 27.63 4.54 -3.70
N ALA A 195 26.56 4.25 -2.94
CA ALA A 195 25.74 3.04 -3.12
C ALA A 195 25.15 2.88 -4.54
N GLY A 196 24.96 3.98 -5.28
CA GLY A 196 24.50 3.93 -6.68
C GLY A 196 25.42 3.13 -7.61
N ILE A 197 26.73 3.05 -7.32
CA ILE A 197 27.68 2.21 -8.07
C ILE A 197 27.24 0.73 -8.01
N ILE A 198 26.79 0.28 -6.83
CA ILE A 198 26.34 -1.11 -6.64
C ILE A 198 25.15 -1.41 -7.56
N VAL A 199 24.18 -0.50 -7.63
CA VAL A 199 22.97 -0.67 -8.44
C VAL A 199 23.31 -0.70 -9.94
N GLU A 200 24.20 0.18 -10.39
CA GLU A 200 24.69 0.23 -11.76
C GLU A 200 25.45 -1.07 -12.14
N SER A 201 26.40 -1.49 -11.31
CA SER A 201 27.16 -2.73 -11.53
C SER A 201 26.26 -3.97 -11.46
N PHE A 202 25.28 -4.02 -10.56
CA PHE A 202 24.32 -5.13 -10.48
C PHE A 202 23.56 -5.29 -11.80
N HIS A 203 23.13 -4.18 -12.42
CA HIS A 203 22.46 -4.22 -13.72
C HIS A 203 23.38 -4.71 -14.84
N GLN A 204 24.64 -4.25 -14.87
CA GLN A 204 25.62 -4.70 -15.86
C GLN A 204 25.88 -6.21 -15.77
N PHE A 205 26.15 -6.71 -14.56
CA PHE A 205 26.38 -8.14 -14.32
C PHE A 205 25.15 -9.01 -14.59
N SER A 206 23.97 -8.46 -14.36
CA SER A 206 22.70 -9.09 -14.70
C SER A 206 22.55 -9.32 -16.21
N VAL A 207 22.80 -8.29 -17.02
CA VAL A 207 22.75 -8.38 -18.50
C VAL A 207 23.84 -9.32 -19.02
N GLN A 208 25.05 -9.23 -18.47
CA GLN A 208 26.15 -10.12 -18.83
C GLN A 208 25.77 -11.60 -18.64
N ARG A 209 25.17 -11.94 -17.49
CA ARG A 209 24.75 -13.31 -17.18
C ARG A 209 23.66 -13.83 -18.12
N GLU A 210 22.71 -12.97 -18.50
CA GLU A 210 21.67 -13.32 -19.49
C GLU A 210 22.32 -13.65 -20.84
N ASN A 211 23.24 -12.81 -21.32
CA ASN A 211 23.97 -13.04 -22.58
C ASN A 211 24.81 -14.33 -22.58
N GLU A 212 25.50 -14.62 -21.47
CA GLU A 212 26.29 -15.86 -21.30
C GLU A 212 25.40 -17.10 -21.36
N MET A 213 24.19 -17.04 -20.79
CA MET A 213 23.22 -18.13 -20.80
C MET A 213 22.57 -18.33 -22.18
N GLU A 214 22.24 -17.24 -22.87
CA GLU A 214 21.76 -17.30 -24.26
C GLU A 214 22.82 -17.91 -25.19
N SER A 215 24.07 -17.51 -25.04
CA SER A 215 25.19 -18.08 -25.82
C SER A 215 25.42 -19.57 -25.54
N ALA A 216 25.21 -20.02 -24.30
CA ALA A 216 25.33 -21.42 -23.92
C ALA A 216 24.19 -22.30 -24.47
N THR A 217 22.98 -21.75 -24.63
CA THR A 217 21.84 -22.47 -25.21
C THR A 217 21.96 -22.64 -26.73
N VAL A 218 22.55 -21.67 -27.43
CA VAL A 218 22.80 -21.74 -28.88
C VAL A 218 23.89 -22.77 -29.24
N ASN A 219 24.89 -22.98 -28.37
CA ASN A 219 26.01 -23.90 -28.61
C ASN A 219 25.74 -25.38 -28.24
N GLY A 220 24.48 -25.80 -28.07
CA GLY A 220 24.07 -27.21 -28.11
C GLY A 220 24.43 -28.11 -26.92
N ASN A 221 25.04 -27.59 -25.84
CA ASN A 221 25.47 -28.41 -24.70
C ASN A 221 24.41 -28.46 -23.56
N SER A 222 23.21 -28.96 -23.85
CA SER A 222 22.13 -29.07 -22.85
C SER A 222 22.17 -30.41 -22.11
N ARG A 223 22.84 -30.44 -20.95
CA ARG A 223 22.66 -31.47 -19.90
C ARG A 223 22.10 -30.93 -18.58
N TYR A 224 21.67 -29.66 -18.54
CA TYR A 224 21.03 -29.06 -17.36
C TYR A 224 19.59 -28.66 -17.64
N SER A 225 18.74 -29.67 -17.85
CA SER A 225 17.29 -29.56 -17.64
C SER A 225 17.01 -29.63 -16.14
N GLY A 226 17.26 -28.53 -15.43
CA GLY A 226 16.90 -28.35 -14.02
C GLY A 226 15.94 -27.18 -13.87
N SER A 227 14.62 -27.47 -13.91
CA SER A 227 13.51 -26.72 -13.28
C SER A 227 13.80 -25.27 -12.86
N GLY A 228 13.61 -24.31 -13.78
CA GLY A 228 13.50 -22.88 -13.48
C GLY A 228 13.43 -22.08 -14.78
N SER A 229 12.39 -21.27 -14.98
CA SER A 229 12.22 -20.55 -16.25
C SER A 229 13.31 -19.48 -16.46
N PRO A 230 13.83 -19.29 -17.69
CA PRO A 230 15.14 -18.66 -17.92
C PRO A 230 15.12 -17.13 -18.10
N LEU A 231 13.95 -16.47 -18.06
CA LEU A 231 13.78 -15.06 -18.48
C LEU A 231 13.48 -14.06 -17.33
N SER A 232 13.58 -14.47 -16.05
CA SER A 232 12.97 -13.72 -14.93
C SER A 232 13.92 -13.22 -13.83
N SER A 233 15.24 -13.45 -13.96
CA SER A 233 16.19 -13.21 -12.87
C SER A 233 16.30 -11.71 -12.49
N VAL A 234 16.40 -10.82 -13.49
CA VAL A 234 16.63 -9.39 -13.28
C VAL A 234 15.33 -8.64 -12.95
N LYS A 235 14.23 -9.01 -13.64
CA LYS A 235 12.91 -8.39 -13.42
C LYS A 235 12.39 -8.56 -11.99
N ASN A 236 12.86 -9.57 -11.27
CA ASN A 236 12.36 -9.89 -9.93
C ASN A 236 13.29 -9.43 -8.79
N CYS A 237 14.46 -8.88 -9.11
CA CYS A 237 15.37 -8.27 -8.14
C CYS A 237 15.01 -6.81 -7.90
N ILE A 238 14.81 -6.46 -6.63
CA ILE A 238 14.52 -5.09 -6.20
C ILE A 238 15.75 -4.56 -5.47
N GLN A 239 16.13 -3.31 -5.69
CA GLN A 239 17.28 -2.70 -5.01
C GLN A 239 16.92 -1.32 -4.49
N LEU A 240 17.41 -0.99 -3.29
CA LEU A 240 17.30 0.30 -2.64
C LEU A 240 18.71 0.71 -2.20
N ALA A 241 19.20 1.85 -2.66
CA ALA A 241 20.53 2.37 -2.37
C ALA A 241 20.44 3.76 -1.76
N ALA A 242 21.24 4.01 -0.73
CA ALA A 242 21.19 5.23 0.07
C ALA A 242 21.50 6.51 -0.71
N CYS A 243 22.36 6.44 -1.73
CA CYS A 243 22.84 7.61 -2.46
C CYS A 243 23.21 7.27 -3.91
N GLY A 244 23.39 8.29 -4.74
CA GLY A 244 23.89 8.17 -6.11
C GLY A 244 25.36 7.74 -6.19
N ALA A 245 25.81 7.31 -7.37
CA ALA A 245 27.16 6.77 -7.58
C ALA A 245 28.32 7.75 -7.27
N LYS A 246 28.04 9.05 -7.25
CA LYS A 246 29.01 10.13 -6.98
C LYS A 246 28.78 10.84 -5.65
N GLU A 247 27.78 10.42 -4.88
CA GLU A 247 27.36 11.09 -3.65
C GLU A 247 27.94 10.38 -2.42
N LEU A 248 28.02 11.11 -1.32
CA LEU A 248 28.43 10.60 -0.01
C LEU A 248 27.24 10.70 0.94
N LEU A 249 27.26 9.88 1.98
CA LEU A 249 26.29 9.98 3.06
C LEU A 249 26.51 11.27 3.88
N PRO A 250 25.44 11.84 4.46
CA PRO A 250 25.56 13.04 5.27
C PRO A 250 26.32 12.77 6.57
N MET A 251 27.12 13.75 7.01
CA MET A 251 27.91 13.68 8.24
C MET A 251 27.42 14.62 9.34
N ASN A 252 26.24 15.23 9.19
CA ASN A 252 25.68 16.14 10.20
C ASN A 252 25.51 15.41 11.55
N PRO A 253 26.16 15.86 12.65
CA PRO A 253 26.10 15.20 13.96
C PRO A 253 24.69 15.06 14.55
N GLU A 254 23.74 15.89 14.13
CA GLU A 254 22.36 15.82 14.60
C GLU A 254 21.59 14.63 14.00
N LEU A 255 22.10 14.04 12.92
CA LEU A 255 21.50 12.90 12.24
C LEU A 255 22.19 11.59 12.65
N PRO A 256 21.49 10.45 12.54
CA PRO A 256 22.15 9.16 12.60
C PRO A 256 23.06 8.93 11.40
N ALA A 257 24.13 8.16 11.59
CA ALA A 257 25.01 7.70 10.52
C ALA A 257 24.24 6.82 9.54
N ASP A 258 23.35 5.95 10.05
CA ASP A 258 22.44 5.10 9.28
C ASP A 258 21.14 5.79 8.89
N LEU A 259 21.22 7.04 8.40
CA LEU A 259 20.06 7.84 8.01
C LEU A 259 19.14 7.11 7.03
N PHE A 260 19.70 6.41 6.04
CA PHE A 260 18.91 5.69 5.05
C PHE A 260 18.17 4.52 5.68
N THR A 261 18.88 3.68 6.45
CA THR A 261 18.27 2.58 7.19
C THR A 261 17.20 3.08 8.17
N SER A 262 17.51 4.12 8.93
CA SER A 262 16.58 4.78 9.87
C SER A 262 15.31 5.27 9.18
N CYS A 263 15.39 5.82 7.96
CA CYS A 263 14.23 6.16 7.14
C CYS A 263 13.42 4.91 6.77
N LEU A 264 14.08 3.85 6.31
CA LEU A 264 13.43 2.64 5.83
C LEU A 264 12.78 1.80 6.94
N THR A 265 13.36 1.78 8.14
CA THR A 265 12.95 0.86 9.20
C THR A 265 12.23 1.56 10.36
N THR A 266 12.47 2.85 10.56
CA THR A 266 11.89 3.67 11.64
C THR A 266 11.44 5.07 11.15
N PRO A 267 10.57 5.13 10.12
CA PRO A 267 10.22 6.36 9.40
C PRO A 267 9.65 7.44 10.32
N ILE A 268 8.75 7.10 11.24
CA ILE A 268 8.12 8.09 12.13
C ILE A 268 9.15 8.73 13.07
N LYS A 269 10.06 7.93 13.64
CA LYS A 269 11.10 8.44 14.55
C LYS A 269 12.02 9.43 13.85
N ILE A 270 12.52 9.07 12.66
CA ILE A 270 13.39 9.99 11.91
C ILE A 270 12.63 11.18 11.33
N ALA A 271 11.37 11.03 10.93
CA ALA A 271 10.55 12.15 10.45
C ALA A 271 10.34 13.21 11.53
N LEU A 272 10.04 12.78 12.76
CA LEU A 272 9.87 13.67 13.90
C LEU A 272 11.20 14.35 14.28
N LYS A 273 12.29 13.57 14.36
CA LYS A 273 13.61 14.13 14.65
C LYS A 273 14.04 15.13 13.57
N TRP A 274 13.88 14.79 12.29
CA TRP A 274 14.17 15.69 11.17
C TRP A 274 13.32 16.95 11.20
N TYR A 275 12.04 16.85 11.57
CA TYR A 275 11.14 17.99 11.72
C TYR A 275 11.66 19.01 12.74
N VAL A 276 12.16 18.57 13.90
CA VAL A 276 12.75 19.48 14.92
C VAL A 276 13.94 20.26 14.36
N LEU A 277 14.75 19.63 13.51
CA LEU A 277 15.91 20.25 12.87
C LEU A 277 15.55 21.25 11.77
N GLN A 278 14.32 21.18 11.22
CA GLN A 278 13.88 22.13 10.20
C GLN A 278 13.52 23.48 10.83
N ASN A 279 13.69 24.57 10.06
CA ASN A 279 13.29 25.91 10.48
C ASN A 279 11.79 26.01 10.86
N THR A 280 10.95 25.13 10.31
CA THR A 280 9.52 25.04 10.60
C THR A 280 9.23 24.70 12.07
N SER A 281 10.15 24.04 12.78
CA SER A 281 9.99 23.76 14.22
C SER A 281 9.81 25.02 15.06
N LYS A 282 10.26 26.20 14.57
CA LYS A 282 10.02 27.51 15.20
C LYS A 282 8.53 27.87 15.32
N LEU A 283 7.65 27.23 14.53
CA LEU A 283 6.20 27.40 14.62
C LEU A 283 5.60 26.68 15.85
N VAL A 284 6.34 25.75 16.45
CA VAL A 284 5.96 25.01 17.66
C VAL A 284 7.02 25.27 18.75
N PRO A 285 6.93 26.40 19.47
CA PRO A 285 7.91 26.75 20.50
C PRO A 285 7.89 25.73 21.66
N GLY A 286 9.06 25.39 22.18
CA GLY A 286 9.22 24.47 23.32
C GLY A 286 9.47 23.00 22.95
N LEU A 287 9.48 22.66 21.67
CA LEU A 287 9.80 21.31 21.21
C LEU A 287 11.33 21.10 21.19
N THR A 288 11.82 20.15 22.00
CA THR A 288 13.23 19.73 21.98
C THR A 288 13.38 18.35 21.33
N GLU A 289 14.61 17.97 20.97
CA GLU A 289 14.91 16.64 20.45
C GLU A 289 14.50 15.53 21.45
N GLU A 290 14.71 15.77 22.75
CA GLU A 290 14.32 14.83 23.81
C GLU A 290 12.80 14.63 23.93
N SER A 291 12.00 15.66 23.59
CA SER A 291 10.54 15.56 23.60
C SER A 291 10.05 14.54 22.56
N VAL A 292 10.71 14.45 21.41
CA VAL A 292 10.32 13.55 20.31
C VAL A 292 10.41 12.07 20.70
N ASP A 293 11.41 11.70 21.50
CA ASP A 293 11.55 10.33 22.00
C ASP A 293 10.46 9.95 23.01
N LYS A 294 9.75 10.93 23.57
CA LYS A 294 8.69 10.76 24.57
C LYS A 294 7.28 10.85 23.99
N VAL A 295 7.11 10.84 22.66
CA VAL A 295 5.78 10.88 22.03
C VAL A 295 4.93 9.70 22.53
N PRO A 296 3.74 9.96 23.13
CA PRO A 296 2.95 8.92 23.77
C PRO A 296 2.30 7.98 22.75
N GLY A 297 2.16 6.71 23.14
CA GLY A 297 1.39 5.73 22.41
C GLY A 297 2.19 4.61 21.76
N GLN A 298 1.52 3.88 20.88
CA GLN A 298 2.08 2.74 20.16
C GLN A 298 1.75 2.84 18.67
N LEU A 299 2.70 2.46 17.81
CA LEU A 299 2.56 2.54 16.34
C LEU A 299 1.34 1.79 15.78
N ASN A 300 0.88 0.74 16.48
CA ASN A 300 -0.25 -0.09 16.06
C ASN A 300 -1.61 0.46 16.56
N ASP A 301 -1.60 1.32 17.58
CA ASP A 301 -2.82 1.88 18.14
C ASP A 301 -3.11 3.27 17.58
N ARG A 302 -4.00 3.30 16.59
CA ARG A 302 -4.43 4.51 15.86
C ARG A 302 -5.13 5.55 16.75
N ARG A 303 -5.52 5.20 17.97
CA ARG A 303 -6.11 6.14 18.93
C ARG A 303 -5.07 6.96 19.68
N THR A 304 -3.81 6.49 19.67
CA THR A 304 -2.70 7.18 20.31
C THR A 304 -2.02 8.13 19.32
N MET A 305 -1.37 9.17 19.85
CA MET A 305 -0.63 10.16 19.05
C MET A 305 0.36 9.50 18.07
N LEU A 306 1.19 8.57 18.57
CA LEU A 306 2.16 7.86 17.75
C LEU A 306 1.53 6.98 16.66
N GLY A 307 0.45 6.27 16.99
CA GLY A 307 -0.23 5.40 16.03
C GLY A 307 -1.06 6.16 15.00
N GLU A 308 -1.64 7.31 15.37
CA GLU A 308 -2.32 8.20 14.42
C GLU A 308 -1.31 8.77 13.40
N LEU A 309 -0.16 9.27 13.85
CA LEU A 309 0.91 9.74 12.95
C LEU A 309 1.37 8.65 11.99
N ASN A 310 1.58 7.43 12.48
CA ASN A 310 1.95 6.28 11.65
C ASN A 310 0.89 5.97 10.59
N TRP A 311 -0.38 6.11 10.95
CA TRP A 311 -1.49 5.86 10.03
C TRP A 311 -1.63 6.95 8.97
N ILE A 312 -1.49 8.23 9.35
CA ILE A 312 -1.45 9.37 8.42
C ILE A 312 -0.27 9.22 7.46
N PHE A 313 0.93 8.91 7.98
CA PHE A 313 2.12 8.67 7.17
C PHE A 313 1.91 7.56 6.13
N THR A 314 1.30 6.43 6.54
CA THR A 314 0.97 5.34 5.64
C THR A 314 -0.01 5.78 4.55
N ALA A 315 -1.04 6.56 4.90
CA ALA A 315 -2.02 7.07 3.94
C ALA A 315 -1.39 8.04 2.93
N ILE A 316 -0.55 8.97 3.39
CA ILE A 316 0.14 9.94 2.54
C ILE A 316 1.12 9.26 1.58
N THR A 317 1.96 8.37 2.08
CA THR A 317 2.96 7.69 1.24
C THR A 317 2.33 6.75 0.22
N ASP A 318 1.26 6.02 0.56
CA ASP A 318 0.48 5.25 -0.43
C ASP A 318 -0.17 6.16 -1.48
N THR A 319 -0.66 7.34 -1.07
CA THR A 319 -1.29 8.30 -1.97
C THR A 319 -0.30 8.88 -2.97
N ILE A 320 0.88 9.31 -2.50
CA ILE A 320 1.96 9.80 -3.35
C ILE A 320 2.35 8.74 -4.38
N ALA A 321 2.55 7.49 -3.93
CA ALA A 321 2.90 6.38 -4.82
C ALA A 321 1.81 6.09 -5.87
N TRP A 322 0.54 6.13 -5.48
CA TRP A 322 -0.57 5.87 -6.41
C TRP A 322 -0.71 6.94 -7.50
N ASN A 323 -0.46 8.20 -7.15
CA ASN A 323 -0.59 9.31 -8.09
C ASN A 323 0.59 9.41 -9.05
N ILE A 324 1.80 9.04 -8.60
CA ILE A 324 3.02 9.17 -9.39
C ILE A 324 3.34 7.92 -10.21
N LEU A 325 3.09 6.72 -9.67
CA LEU A 325 3.57 5.48 -10.29
C LEU A 325 2.60 4.92 -11.33
N PRO A 326 3.13 4.33 -12.42
CA PRO A 326 2.33 3.49 -13.30
C PRO A 326 1.64 2.37 -12.53
N ARG A 327 0.41 2.01 -12.92
CA ARG A 327 -0.44 1.06 -12.19
C ARG A 327 0.26 -0.28 -11.95
N GLU A 328 0.94 -0.83 -12.95
CA GLU A 328 1.65 -2.11 -12.82
C GLU A 328 2.80 -2.04 -11.80
N LEU A 329 3.56 -0.93 -11.81
CA LEU A 329 4.67 -0.73 -10.88
C LEU A 329 4.17 -0.53 -9.46
N PHE A 330 3.09 0.25 -9.29
CA PHE A 330 2.43 0.42 -7.99
C PHE A 330 1.97 -0.92 -7.42
N GLN A 331 1.29 -1.76 -8.22
CA GLN A 331 0.87 -3.09 -7.77
C GLN A 331 2.05 -3.95 -7.34
N LYS A 332 3.12 -3.96 -8.14
CA LYS A 332 4.30 -4.76 -7.86
C LYS A 332 4.99 -4.34 -6.56
N LEU A 333 5.14 -3.05 -6.31
CA LEU A 333 5.94 -2.54 -5.18
C LEU A 333 5.12 -2.31 -3.91
N PHE A 334 3.90 -1.77 -4.03
CA PHE A 334 3.08 -1.34 -2.88
C PHE A 334 1.98 -2.34 -2.51
N ARG A 335 1.78 -3.39 -3.31
CA ARG A 335 0.70 -4.37 -3.09
C ARG A 335 1.16 -5.85 -3.07
N GLN A 336 2.20 -6.23 -3.80
CA GLN A 336 2.57 -7.65 -3.92
C GLN A 336 3.10 -8.30 -2.63
N ASP A 337 3.95 -7.59 -1.88
CA ASP A 337 4.60 -8.06 -0.64
C ASP A 337 4.54 -6.96 0.42
N LEU A 338 4.09 -7.30 1.64
CA LEU A 338 3.93 -6.36 2.75
C LEU A 338 5.25 -5.68 3.14
N LEU A 339 6.36 -6.41 3.13
CA LEU A 339 7.65 -5.85 3.52
C LEU A 339 8.17 -4.89 2.45
N VAL A 340 8.09 -5.30 1.18
CA VAL A 340 8.48 -4.46 0.04
C VAL A 340 7.65 -3.18 0.01
N ALA A 341 6.33 -3.29 0.21
CA ALA A 341 5.44 -2.14 0.26
C ALA A 341 5.82 -1.18 1.40
N SER A 342 6.16 -1.70 2.57
CA SER A 342 6.59 -0.89 3.71
C SER A 342 7.92 -0.19 3.41
N LEU A 343 8.89 -0.91 2.85
CA LEU A 343 10.18 -0.33 2.46
C LEU A 343 10.02 0.77 1.41
N PHE A 344 9.16 0.59 0.41
CA PHE A 344 8.95 1.61 -0.62
C PHE A 344 8.18 2.84 -0.13
N ARG A 345 7.19 2.69 0.76
CA ARG A 345 6.57 3.83 1.45
C ARG A 345 7.63 4.64 2.20
N ASN A 346 8.46 3.93 2.96
CA ASN A 346 9.49 4.52 3.79
C ASN A 346 10.64 5.10 2.94
N PHE A 347 10.88 4.54 1.74
CA PHE A 347 11.82 5.07 0.76
C PHE A 347 11.40 6.44 0.23
N LEU A 348 10.10 6.72 0.10
CA LEU A 348 9.64 8.07 -0.30
C LEU A 348 10.03 9.13 0.74
N LEU A 349 9.98 8.76 2.04
CA LEU A 349 10.49 9.61 3.11
C LEU A 349 12.01 9.76 3.03
N ALA A 350 12.73 8.66 2.77
CA ALA A 350 14.18 8.72 2.57
C ALA A 350 14.56 9.67 1.43
N GLU A 351 13.87 9.58 0.28
CA GLU A 351 14.06 10.47 -0.86
C GLU A 351 13.88 11.95 -0.46
N ARG A 352 12.87 12.24 0.37
CA ARG A 352 12.61 13.60 0.84
C ARG A 352 13.67 14.11 1.82
N ILE A 353 13.97 13.34 2.87
CA ILE A 353 14.91 13.74 3.93
C ILE A 353 16.33 13.84 3.39
N MET A 354 16.82 12.80 2.72
CA MET A 354 18.21 12.73 2.28
C MET A 354 18.55 13.80 1.23
N ARG A 355 17.57 14.20 0.42
CA ARG A 355 17.74 15.26 -0.57
C ARG A 355 17.99 16.63 0.04
N SER A 356 17.51 16.89 1.26
CA SER A 356 17.85 18.11 2.01
C SER A 356 19.33 18.16 2.43
N TYR A 357 20.02 17.00 2.38
CA TYR A 357 21.44 16.86 2.69
C TYR A 357 22.28 16.46 1.47
N ASN A 358 21.89 16.88 0.27
CA ASN A 358 22.60 16.62 -1.01
C ASN A 358 22.84 15.14 -1.30
N CYS A 359 21.92 14.29 -0.88
CA CYS A 359 22.00 12.85 -1.03
C CYS A 359 20.71 12.35 -1.71
N THR A 360 20.85 11.62 -2.81
CA THR A 360 19.73 11.17 -3.65
C THR A 360 19.64 9.65 -3.60
N PRO A 361 18.76 9.08 -2.75
CA PRO A 361 18.50 7.65 -2.75
C PRO A 361 18.08 7.16 -4.13
N THR A 362 18.55 5.97 -4.51
CA THR A 362 18.24 5.36 -5.80
C THR A 362 17.57 4.01 -5.60
N SER A 363 16.67 3.64 -6.52
CA SER A 363 15.97 2.36 -6.50
C SER A 363 16.00 1.67 -7.85
N SER A 364 15.90 0.34 -7.83
CA SER A 364 15.62 -0.49 -9.00
C SER A 364 14.42 -1.38 -8.69
N PRO A 365 13.27 -1.22 -9.36
CA PRO A 365 12.98 -0.26 -10.43
C PRO A 365 13.09 1.22 -9.99
N LYS A 366 13.49 2.08 -10.93
CA LYS A 366 13.63 3.53 -10.67
C LYS A 366 12.26 4.17 -10.52
N LEU A 367 12.05 4.89 -9.41
CA LEU A 367 10.84 5.70 -9.21
C LEU A 367 11.00 7.09 -9.83
N PRO A 368 9.92 7.71 -10.32
CA PRO A 368 9.90 9.14 -10.59
C PRO A 368 10.07 9.95 -9.29
N PRO A 369 10.53 11.21 -9.37
CA PRO A 369 10.73 12.04 -8.20
C PRO A 369 9.46 12.25 -7.36
N THR A 370 9.52 12.00 -6.05
CA THR A 370 8.35 12.12 -5.15
C THR A 370 8.50 13.18 -4.05
N TYR A 371 9.70 13.70 -3.83
CA TYR A 371 10.04 14.59 -2.70
C TYR A 371 9.28 15.93 -2.66
N GLN A 372 8.75 16.39 -3.80
CA GLN A 372 8.04 17.68 -3.94
C GLN A 372 6.52 17.53 -4.09
N HIS A 373 5.98 16.32 -3.93
CA HIS A 373 4.55 16.08 -4.07
C HIS A 373 3.72 16.87 -3.03
N PRO A 374 2.60 17.54 -3.40
CA PRO A 374 1.81 18.38 -2.48
C PRO A 374 1.34 17.69 -1.20
N MET A 375 1.08 16.38 -1.25
CA MET A 375 0.72 15.59 -0.05
C MET A 375 1.78 15.62 1.07
N TRP A 376 3.03 15.97 0.78
CA TRP A 376 4.03 16.22 1.82
C TRP A 376 3.72 17.47 2.65
N GLN A 377 3.05 18.48 2.08
CA GLN A 377 2.59 19.65 2.84
C GLN A 377 1.46 19.25 3.80
N ALA A 378 0.59 18.32 3.40
CA ALA A 378 -0.42 17.76 4.29
C ALA A 378 0.21 16.94 5.44
N TRP A 379 1.33 16.25 5.17
CA TRP A 379 2.13 15.58 6.21
C TRP A 379 2.73 16.59 7.19
N ASP A 380 3.34 17.66 6.68
CA ASP A 380 3.95 18.70 7.52
C ASP A 380 2.88 19.36 8.41
N LEU A 381 1.72 19.73 7.85
CA LEU A 381 0.61 20.27 8.63
C LEU A 381 0.10 19.29 9.71
N ALA A 382 0.00 18.00 9.38
CA ALA A 382 -0.40 16.99 10.35
C ALA A 382 0.63 16.85 11.48
N LEU A 383 1.93 16.95 11.16
CA LEU A 383 3.00 16.99 12.16
C LEU A 383 2.90 18.23 13.04
N ASP A 384 2.72 19.42 12.46
CA ASP A 384 2.60 20.70 13.19
C ASP A 384 1.47 20.62 14.23
N LEU A 385 0.28 20.21 13.81
CA LEU A 385 -0.89 20.09 14.67
C LEU A 385 -0.73 19.03 15.76
N CYS A 386 -0.04 17.93 15.45
CA CYS A 386 0.20 16.86 16.39
C CYS A 386 1.24 17.26 17.44
N LEU A 387 2.41 17.74 16.99
CA LEU A 387 3.53 18.11 17.85
C LEU A 387 3.24 19.34 18.71
N ARG A 388 2.36 20.24 18.27
CA ARG A 388 1.89 21.36 19.10
C ARG A 388 1.22 20.91 20.39
N GLN A 389 0.60 19.73 20.41
CA GLN A 389 -0.06 19.18 21.60
C GLN A 389 0.93 18.50 22.56
N LEU A 390 2.13 18.16 22.08
CA LEU A 390 3.08 17.31 22.81
C LEU A 390 3.53 17.90 24.16
N PRO A 391 3.90 19.19 24.28
CA PRO A 391 4.32 19.74 25.58
C PRO A 391 3.22 19.60 26.65
N ALA A 392 1.97 19.92 26.29
CA ALA A 392 0.83 19.82 27.20
C ALA A 392 0.55 18.36 27.62
N LEU A 393 0.67 17.40 26.69
CA LEU A 393 0.49 15.97 26.97
C LEU A 393 1.61 15.38 27.84
N LEU A 394 2.79 15.99 27.86
CA LEU A 394 3.92 15.55 28.70
C LEU A 394 3.86 16.16 30.10
N GLU A 395 3.28 17.36 30.25
CA GLU A 395 3.16 18.05 31.53
C GLU A 395 1.92 17.61 32.33
N ASP A 396 0.79 17.36 31.65
CA ASP A 396 -0.47 16.96 32.28
C ASP A 396 -0.90 15.55 31.82
N GLU A 397 -0.84 14.59 32.74
CA GLU A 397 -1.28 13.20 32.49
C GLU A 397 -2.78 13.09 32.20
N ASN A 398 -3.60 14.09 32.55
CA ASN A 398 -5.03 14.13 32.26
C ASN A 398 -5.35 14.82 30.93
N ALA A 399 -4.36 15.41 30.25
CA ALA A 399 -4.58 16.08 28.98
C ALA A 399 -5.08 15.07 27.92
N THR A 400 -6.18 15.42 27.24
CA THR A 400 -6.78 14.56 26.23
C THR A 400 -6.18 14.86 24.86
N PHE A 401 -5.67 13.81 24.21
CA PHE A 401 -5.16 13.91 22.85
C PHE A 401 -6.28 14.23 21.87
N GLN A 402 -6.10 15.30 21.08
CA GLN A 402 -7.03 15.69 20.02
C GLN A 402 -6.57 15.12 18.68
N HIS A 403 -7.44 14.31 18.08
CA HIS A 403 -7.22 13.69 16.78
C HIS A 403 -7.05 14.71 15.65
N SER A 404 -6.14 14.41 14.73
CA SER A 404 -5.89 15.25 13.56
C SER A 404 -7.12 15.33 12.63
N PRO A 405 -7.44 16.52 12.08
CA PRO A 405 -8.52 16.67 11.10
C PRO A 405 -8.20 16.05 9.72
N PHE A 406 -6.96 15.58 9.51
CA PHE A 406 -6.44 15.09 8.23
C PHE A 406 -7.44 14.22 7.45
N PHE A 407 -7.97 13.15 8.04
CA PHE A 407 -8.90 12.26 7.33
C PHE A 407 -10.22 12.94 6.97
N THR A 408 -10.72 13.84 7.83
CA THR A 408 -11.95 14.60 7.57
C THR A 408 -11.76 15.57 6.39
N ASP A 409 -10.60 16.23 6.33
CA ASP A 409 -10.27 17.17 5.26
C ASP A 409 -10.11 16.44 3.92
N GLN A 410 -9.45 15.28 3.92
CA GLN A 410 -9.25 14.47 2.71
C GLN A 410 -10.56 13.86 2.19
N LEU A 411 -11.47 13.42 3.07
CA LEU A 411 -12.82 13.01 2.66
C LEU A 411 -13.62 14.18 2.07
N THR A 412 -13.44 15.38 2.60
CA THR A 412 -14.09 16.59 2.08
C THR A 412 -13.54 16.96 0.70
N ALA A 413 -12.22 16.88 0.50
CA ALA A 413 -11.60 17.06 -0.83
C ALA A 413 -12.11 16.03 -1.85
N PHE A 414 -12.24 14.75 -1.44
CA PHE A 414 -12.82 13.71 -2.29
C PHE A 414 -14.30 13.99 -2.62
N GLN A 415 -15.08 14.48 -1.67
CA GLN A 415 -16.47 14.89 -1.88
C GLN A 415 -16.57 16.05 -2.88
N VAL A 416 -15.68 17.04 -2.81
CA VAL A 416 -15.61 18.14 -3.78
C VAL A 416 -15.27 17.61 -5.18
N TRP A 417 -14.33 16.66 -5.27
CA TRP A 417 -14.01 16.01 -6.54
C TRP A 417 -15.23 15.31 -7.14
N LEU A 418 -16.02 14.60 -6.33
CA LEU A 418 -17.25 13.91 -6.77
C LEU A 418 -18.31 14.86 -7.34
N SER A 419 -18.43 16.09 -6.83
CA SER A 419 -19.39 17.07 -7.36
C SER A 419 -19.11 17.48 -8.81
N TYR A 420 -17.88 17.30 -9.28
CA TYR A 420 -17.44 17.68 -10.64
C TYR A 420 -16.69 16.55 -11.37
N GLY A 421 -16.79 15.32 -10.85
CA GLY A 421 -16.01 14.17 -11.32
C GLY A 421 -16.62 13.56 -12.58
N SER A 422 -15.77 13.16 -13.52
CA SER A 422 -16.19 12.43 -14.74
C SER A 422 -15.07 11.51 -15.22
N GLU A 423 -15.40 10.56 -16.09
CA GLU A 423 -14.44 9.60 -16.66
C GLU A 423 -13.27 10.26 -17.39
N HIS A 424 -13.49 11.45 -17.97
CA HIS A 424 -12.48 12.17 -18.74
C HIS A 424 -11.49 12.98 -17.89
N ARG A 425 -11.70 13.05 -16.56
CA ARG A 425 -10.81 13.76 -15.65
C ARG A 425 -9.77 12.83 -15.05
N SER A 426 -8.71 13.42 -14.51
CA SER A 426 -7.73 12.67 -13.73
C SER A 426 -8.43 11.98 -12.55
N PRO A 427 -8.03 10.73 -12.22
CA PRO A 427 -8.56 10.03 -11.06
C PRO A 427 -8.42 10.86 -9.78
N PRO A 428 -9.33 10.68 -8.81
CA PRO A 428 -9.25 11.38 -7.53
C PRO A 428 -8.00 10.96 -6.76
N GLU A 429 -7.18 11.94 -6.40
CA GLU A 429 -5.94 11.72 -5.66
C GLU A 429 -6.20 11.11 -4.28
N GLN A 430 -7.36 11.38 -3.68
CA GLN A 430 -7.72 10.94 -2.32
C GLN A 430 -8.22 9.49 -2.26
N LEU A 431 -8.35 8.79 -3.39
CA LEU A 431 -8.87 7.42 -3.40
C LEU A 431 -8.14 6.49 -2.42
N PRO A 432 -6.79 6.51 -2.32
CA PRO A 432 -6.10 5.68 -1.35
C PRO A 432 -6.37 6.04 0.10
N ILE A 433 -6.58 7.32 0.37
CA ILE A 433 -6.94 7.80 1.71
C ILE A 433 -8.33 7.30 2.09
N VAL A 434 -9.31 7.38 1.18
CA VAL A 434 -10.66 6.84 1.40
C VAL A 434 -10.58 5.35 1.77
N LEU A 435 -9.76 4.56 1.07
CA LEU A 435 -9.58 3.15 1.38
C LEU A 435 -8.91 2.90 2.74
N GLN A 436 -7.95 3.73 3.14
CA GLN A 436 -7.37 3.67 4.48
C GLN A 436 -8.39 4.01 5.56
N VAL A 437 -9.28 4.98 5.29
CA VAL A 437 -10.33 5.41 6.22
C VAL A 437 -11.39 4.33 6.47
N LEU A 438 -11.63 3.41 5.52
CA LEU A 438 -12.53 2.27 5.72
C LEU A 438 -12.13 1.42 6.93
N LEU A 439 -10.83 1.35 7.21
CA LEU A 439 -10.28 0.63 8.36
C LEU A 439 -10.56 1.34 9.70
N SER A 440 -10.93 2.63 9.67
CA SER A 440 -11.41 3.38 10.84
C SER A 440 -12.79 2.90 11.27
N GLN A 441 -13.17 3.15 12.53
CA GLN A 441 -14.58 3.07 12.96
C GLN A 441 -15.27 4.43 12.86
N VAL A 442 -14.55 5.52 13.17
CA VAL A 442 -15.12 6.88 13.33
C VAL A 442 -15.64 7.44 12.01
N HIS A 443 -14.85 7.34 10.94
CA HIS A 443 -15.17 7.95 9.65
C HIS A 443 -15.69 6.93 8.61
N ARG A 444 -15.94 5.68 9.03
CA ARG A 444 -16.27 4.58 8.13
C ARG A 444 -17.52 4.86 7.31
N LEU A 445 -18.60 5.30 7.97
CA LEU A 445 -19.89 5.53 7.30
C LEU A 445 -19.77 6.57 6.20
N ARG A 446 -19.16 7.73 6.50
CA ARG A 446 -18.91 8.79 5.52
C ARG A 446 -18.02 8.32 4.36
N ALA A 447 -16.97 7.55 4.65
CA ALA A 447 -16.10 7.01 3.61
C ALA A 447 -16.81 5.98 2.70
N LEU A 448 -17.67 5.11 3.28
CA LEU A 448 -18.48 4.16 2.51
C LEU A 448 -19.51 4.87 1.63
N GLU A 449 -20.17 5.91 2.14
CA GLU A 449 -21.13 6.72 1.38
C GLU A 449 -20.45 7.38 0.16
N LEU A 450 -19.32 8.05 0.38
CA LEU A 450 -18.56 8.69 -0.69
C LEU A 450 -18.00 7.67 -1.69
N LEU A 451 -17.55 6.51 -1.22
CA LEU A 451 -17.12 5.43 -2.10
C LEU A 451 -18.28 4.89 -2.95
N GLY A 452 -19.47 4.73 -2.37
CA GLY A 452 -20.69 4.36 -3.11
C GLY A 452 -20.98 5.34 -4.25
N ARG A 453 -21.01 6.63 -3.93
CA ARG A 453 -21.18 7.71 -4.93
C ARG A 453 -20.11 7.69 -6.02
N PHE A 454 -18.87 7.36 -5.69
CA PHE A 454 -17.80 7.21 -6.68
C PHE A 454 -18.04 6.02 -7.62
N LEU A 455 -18.44 4.87 -7.07
CA LEU A 455 -18.72 3.67 -7.85
C LEU A 455 -19.92 3.84 -8.78
N ASP A 456 -20.89 4.68 -8.41
CA ASP A 456 -22.06 5.02 -9.24
C ASP A 456 -21.69 5.84 -10.49
N LEU A 457 -20.47 6.38 -10.58
CA LEU A 457 -19.97 7.04 -11.80
C LEU A 457 -19.70 6.07 -12.96
N GLY A 458 -19.73 4.76 -12.70
CA GLY A 458 -19.70 3.72 -13.73
C GLY A 458 -18.51 2.75 -13.66
N SER A 459 -18.39 1.92 -14.70
CA SER A 459 -17.46 0.78 -14.71
C SER A 459 -15.97 1.14 -14.60
N TRP A 460 -15.57 2.33 -15.05
CA TRP A 460 -14.21 2.83 -14.96
C TRP A 460 -13.81 3.10 -13.49
N ALA A 461 -14.73 3.65 -12.68
CA ALA A 461 -14.53 3.92 -11.26
C ALA A 461 -14.40 2.61 -10.46
N VAL A 462 -15.24 1.62 -10.80
CA VAL A 462 -15.14 0.25 -10.26
C VAL A 462 -13.79 -0.38 -10.60
N SER A 463 -13.28 -0.18 -11.82
CA SER A 463 -11.96 -0.69 -12.23
C SER A 463 -10.82 -0.05 -11.41
N LEU A 464 -10.88 1.27 -11.17
CA LEU A 464 -9.88 1.98 -10.37
C LEU A 464 -9.83 1.51 -8.92
N VAL A 465 -10.99 1.38 -8.26
CA VAL A 465 -11.08 0.88 -6.88
C VAL A 465 -10.56 -0.55 -6.78
N ASN A 466 -10.89 -1.41 -7.75
CA ASN A 466 -10.40 -2.78 -7.79
C ASN A 466 -8.89 -2.87 -8.02
N MET A 467 -8.31 -1.96 -8.81
CA MET A 467 -6.87 -1.86 -8.92
C MET A 467 -6.26 -1.53 -7.56
N GLU A 468 -6.87 -0.68 -6.75
CA GLU A 468 -6.24 -0.27 -5.51
C GLU A 468 -6.36 -1.27 -4.34
N LEU A 469 -7.48 -1.99 -4.26
CA LEU A 469 -7.91 -2.84 -3.12
C LEU A 469 -7.19 -4.18 -2.94
N ILE A 470 -6.25 -4.55 -3.80
CA ILE A 470 -5.74 -5.91 -3.99
C ILE A 470 -5.10 -6.61 -2.77
N VAL A 471 -4.95 -5.94 -1.61
CA VAL A 471 -4.16 -6.50 -0.49
C VAL A 471 -4.86 -6.50 0.86
N SER A 472 -5.94 -5.75 1.02
CA SER A 472 -6.62 -5.76 2.31
C SER A 472 -7.65 -6.88 2.37
N GLN A 473 -7.21 -8.07 2.82
CA GLN A 473 -8.12 -9.16 3.21
C GLN A 473 -9.18 -8.69 4.23
N ASN A 474 -8.91 -7.59 4.95
CA ASN A 474 -9.85 -6.98 5.89
C ASN A 474 -10.86 -6.01 5.24
N VAL A 475 -10.53 -5.36 4.13
CA VAL A 475 -11.48 -4.46 3.43
C VAL A 475 -12.46 -5.26 2.59
N VAL A 476 -12.04 -6.40 2.00
CA VAL A 476 -12.96 -7.29 1.27
C VAL A 476 -14.06 -7.85 2.18
N SER A 477 -13.75 -8.18 3.44
CA SER A 477 -14.75 -8.60 4.43
C SER A 477 -15.64 -7.49 4.95
N GLN A 478 -15.27 -6.21 4.76
CA GLN A 478 -16.08 -5.04 5.14
C GLN A 478 -16.85 -4.44 3.95
N MET A 479 -16.39 -4.67 2.72
CA MET A 479 -17.10 -4.35 1.48
C MET A 479 -18.32 -5.23 1.23
N THR A 480 -18.47 -6.36 1.93
CA THR A 480 -19.70 -7.17 1.88
C THR A 480 -20.96 -6.38 2.28
N LEU A 481 -20.82 -5.32 3.07
CA LEU A 481 -21.92 -4.37 3.36
C LEU A 481 -22.23 -3.46 2.17
N LEU A 482 -21.24 -3.07 1.38
CA LEU A 482 -21.40 -2.25 0.18
C LEU A 482 -21.87 -3.08 -1.03
N GLU A 483 -21.45 -4.34 -1.14
CA GLU A 483 -21.92 -5.31 -2.14
C GLU A 483 -23.43 -5.60 -1.98
N VAL A 484 -23.95 -5.52 -0.74
CA VAL A 484 -25.38 -5.63 -0.45
C VAL A 484 -26.13 -4.34 -0.78
N LEU A 485 -25.57 -3.17 -0.43
CA LEU A 485 -26.19 -1.86 -0.70
C LEU A 485 -26.21 -1.50 -2.21
N ASN A 486 -25.19 -1.91 -2.98
CA ASN A 486 -25.03 -1.57 -4.41
C ASN A 486 -25.24 -2.77 -5.36
N SER A 487 -26.08 -3.74 -4.96
CA SER A 487 -26.34 -4.99 -5.71
C SER A 487 -26.91 -4.80 -7.13
N GLY A 488 -27.26 -3.57 -7.55
CA GLY A 488 -27.55 -3.22 -8.94
C GLY A 488 -26.30 -3.01 -9.81
N ASN A 489 -25.33 -2.20 -9.36
CA ASN A 489 -24.20 -1.75 -10.19
C ASN A 489 -22.96 -2.67 -10.10
N MET A 490 -22.73 -3.37 -8.98
CA MET A 490 -21.64 -4.35 -8.88
C MET A 490 -21.96 -5.70 -9.58
N CYS A 491 -23.23 -6.02 -9.76
CA CYS A 491 -23.67 -7.26 -10.40
C CYS A 491 -23.36 -7.32 -11.90
N THR A 492 -23.33 -6.18 -12.59
CA THR A 492 -23.07 -6.14 -14.04
C THR A 492 -21.64 -6.54 -14.39
N THR A 493 -20.68 -6.37 -13.46
CA THR A 493 -19.25 -6.57 -13.77
C THR A 493 -18.66 -7.93 -13.34
N LYS A 494 -19.28 -8.76 -12.48
CA LYS A 494 -18.78 -10.14 -12.20
C LYS A 494 -19.83 -11.17 -11.77
N LYS A 495 -20.14 -12.11 -12.66
CA LYS A 495 -20.70 -13.46 -12.35
C LYS A 495 -19.76 -14.41 -11.57
N CYS A 496 -18.69 -13.92 -10.92
CA CYS A 496 -17.58 -14.78 -10.45
C CYS A 496 -17.18 -14.62 -8.97
N VAL A 497 -17.80 -13.72 -8.20
CA VAL A 497 -17.49 -13.54 -6.76
C VAL A 497 -18.38 -14.43 -5.86
N ILE A 498 -19.60 -14.72 -6.30
CA ILE A 498 -20.63 -15.40 -5.49
C ILE A 498 -20.33 -16.89 -5.24
N SER A 499 -19.45 -17.54 -6.01
CA SER A 499 -19.23 -19.00 -5.86
C SER A 499 -18.37 -19.43 -4.65
N LYS A 500 -17.85 -18.48 -3.83
CA LYS A 500 -16.94 -18.80 -2.70
C LYS A 500 -17.50 -18.51 -1.30
N PHE A 501 -18.71 -17.97 -1.15
CA PHE A 501 -19.24 -17.53 0.15
C PHE A 501 -20.45 -18.34 0.66
N LYS A 502 -20.46 -19.67 0.47
CA LYS A 502 -21.58 -20.54 0.89
C LYS A 502 -21.81 -20.66 2.41
N ASN A 503 -20.91 -20.21 3.29
CA ASN A 503 -20.95 -20.55 4.72
C ASN A 503 -20.76 -19.38 5.70
N SER A 504 -21.34 -18.19 5.47
CA SER A 504 -21.26 -17.11 6.48
C SER A 504 -22.63 -16.71 7.02
N TRP A 505 -22.80 -16.87 8.34
CA TRP A 505 -23.96 -16.47 9.16
C TRP A 505 -24.40 -15.01 8.95
N ILE A 506 -23.51 -14.20 8.38
CA ILE A 506 -23.71 -12.79 8.02
C ILE A 506 -24.79 -12.62 6.94
N PHE A 507 -24.95 -13.57 6.01
CA PHE A 507 -25.98 -13.50 4.97
C PHE A 507 -27.41 -13.58 5.55
N LEU A 508 -27.57 -14.35 6.64
CA LEU A 508 -28.85 -14.53 7.34
C LEU A 508 -29.24 -13.27 8.15
N ALA A 509 -28.29 -12.65 8.85
CA ALA A 509 -28.52 -11.46 9.68
C ALA A 509 -28.93 -10.24 8.85
N VAL A 510 -28.35 -10.10 7.65
CA VAL A 510 -28.64 -8.98 6.73
C VAL A 510 -29.99 -9.16 6.03
N SER A 511 -30.38 -10.40 5.71
CA SER A 511 -31.72 -10.70 5.16
C SER A 511 -32.84 -10.39 6.18
N LEU A 512 -32.57 -10.61 7.47
CA LEU A 512 -33.47 -10.29 8.59
C LEU A 512 -33.66 -8.79 8.83
N MET A 513 -32.64 -7.95 8.59
CA MET A 513 -32.79 -6.47 8.70
C MET A 513 -33.61 -5.89 7.55
N PHE A 514 -33.54 -6.48 6.35
CA PHE A 514 -34.27 -6.01 5.16
C PHE A 514 -35.79 -6.29 5.26
N ILE A 515 -36.19 -7.42 5.85
CA ILE A 515 -37.60 -7.78 6.07
C ILE A 515 -38.25 -6.88 7.13
N LYS A 516 -37.47 -6.37 8.10
CA LYS A 516 -38.01 -5.58 9.22
C LYS A 516 -38.30 -4.11 8.88
N ASN A 517 -37.64 -3.55 7.85
CA ASN A 517 -37.73 -2.13 7.50
C ASN A 517 -38.61 -1.83 6.28
N ASN A 518 -39.07 -2.84 5.52
CA ASN A 518 -39.91 -2.65 4.33
C ASN A 518 -41.36 -3.20 4.46
N CYS A 519 -41.77 -3.63 5.66
CA CYS A 519 -43.16 -4.00 5.93
C CYS A 519 -43.90 -2.87 6.65
N VAL A 520 -44.21 -1.79 5.92
CA VAL A 520 -45.34 -0.92 6.23
C VAL A 520 -46.11 -0.78 4.91
N GLU A 521 -47.41 -1.03 4.98
CA GLU A 521 -48.39 -1.10 3.88
C GLU A 521 -48.47 -2.41 3.08
N ILE A 522 -49.28 -3.35 3.60
CA ILE A 522 -50.13 -4.16 2.73
C ILE A 522 -51.58 -3.95 3.21
N CYS A 523 -52.37 -3.38 2.31
CA CYS A 523 -53.79 -3.08 2.47
C CYS A 523 -54.61 -4.31 2.87
N SER A 524 -55.53 -4.07 3.79
CA SER A 524 -56.68 -4.84 4.19
C SER A 524 -57.61 -5.23 3.02
N TYR A 525 -57.90 -6.53 2.85
CA TYR A 525 -59.20 -7.05 2.39
C TYR A 525 -59.46 -8.46 2.97
N PRO A 526 -60.72 -8.83 3.28
CA PRO A 526 -61.07 -10.04 4.00
C PRO A 526 -61.56 -11.15 3.06
N GLU A 527 -60.99 -12.35 3.13
CA GLU A 527 -61.72 -13.61 2.94
C GLU A 527 -60.80 -14.80 3.23
N GLU A 528 -61.13 -15.54 4.28
CA GLU A 528 -60.51 -16.81 4.64
C GLU A 528 -60.85 -17.89 3.60
N LYS A 529 -59.86 -18.45 2.91
CA LYS A 529 -59.91 -19.87 2.49
C LYS A 529 -58.57 -20.57 2.66
N ASN A 530 -58.63 -21.65 3.44
CA ASN A 530 -57.59 -22.60 3.81
C ASN A 530 -56.63 -22.99 2.67
N ILE A 531 -55.35 -22.64 2.83
CA ILE A 531 -54.21 -23.34 2.23
C ILE A 531 -53.23 -23.66 3.38
N GLY A 532 -52.90 -24.94 3.52
CA GLY A 532 -52.14 -25.48 4.66
C GLY A 532 -50.75 -24.87 4.86
N ARG A 533 -50.32 -24.81 6.12
CA ARG A 533 -49.01 -24.31 6.59
C ARG A 533 -47.85 -24.98 5.84
N LEU A 534 -47.13 -24.19 5.05
CA LEU A 534 -45.73 -24.46 4.67
C LEU A 534 -44.79 -23.72 5.65
N SER A 535 -43.62 -24.30 5.93
CA SER A 535 -42.64 -23.66 6.81
C SER A 535 -42.00 -22.44 6.11
N PHE A 536 -41.62 -21.43 6.89
CA PHE A 536 -41.07 -20.15 6.40
C PHE A 536 -39.85 -20.32 5.46
N THR A 537 -39.05 -21.35 5.70
CA THR A 537 -37.93 -21.77 4.85
C THR A 537 -38.34 -22.28 3.46
N GLU A 538 -39.50 -22.91 3.34
CA GLU A 538 -40.01 -23.44 2.06
C GLU A 538 -40.62 -22.33 1.20
N THR A 539 -41.23 -21.31 1.81
CA THR A 539 -41.73 -20.12 1.11
C THR A 539 -40.60 -19.30 0.49
N VAL A 540 -39.48 -19.15 1.20
CA VAL A 540 -38.29 -18.41 0.72
C VAL A 540 -37.57 -19.17 -0.40
N LEU A 541 -37.55 -20.50 -0.34
CA LEU A 541 -36.98 -21.35 -1.41
C LEU A 541 -37.83 -21.36 -2.69
N LEU A 542 -39.16 -21.25 -2.56
CA LEU A 542 -40.05 -21.11 -3.72
C LEU A 542 -39.80 -19.77 -4.45
N TYR A 543 -39.66 -18.67 -3.69
CA TYR A 543 -39.43 -17.32 -4.22
C TYR A 543 -38.12 -17.21 -5.02
N PHE A 544 -37.09 -17.97 -4.64
CA PHE A 544 -35.81 -18.03 -5.36
C PHE A 544 -35.79 -19.00 -6.56
N LYS A 545 -36.70 -19.97 -6.62
CA LYS A 545 -36.80 -20.91 -7.76
C LYS A 545 -37.58 -20.34 -8.94
N THR A 546 -38.50 -19.41 -8.71
CA THR A 546 -39.32 -18.77 -9.76
C THR A 546 -38.85 -17.35 -10.03
N GLY A 547 -37.59 -17.19 -10.47
CA GLY A 547 -37.09 -15.90 -10.93
C GLY A 547 -38.03 -15.28 -11.97
N CYS A 548 -38.50 -14.05 -11.71
CA CYS A 548 -39.31 -13.18 -12.55
C CYS A 548 -39.91 -13.81 -13.82
N PHE A 549 -41.06 -14.47 -13.67
CA PHE A 549 -42.10 -14.49 -14.69
C PHE A 549 -43.36 -13.88 -14.09
N LEU A 550 -43.56 -12.59 -14.33
CA LEU A 550 -44.93 -12.04 -14.39
C LEU A 550 -45.49 -12.53 -15.72
N LEU A 551 -46.10 -13.72 -15.70
CA LEU A 551 -47.01 -14.14 -16.75
C LEU A 551 -48.28 -13.33 -16.56
N ASP A 552 -48.53 -12.44 -17.51
CA ASP A 552 -49.78 -11.73 -17.67
C ASP A 552 -50.87 -12.77 -17.98
N SER A 553 -51.72 -13.06 -17.00
CA SER A 553 -52.78 -14.05 -17.10
C SER A 553 -53.98 -13.46 -17.84
N LYS A 554 -53.85 -13.25 -19.16
CA LYS A 554 -54.98 -13.16 -20.09
C LYS A 554 -54.57 -13.79 -21.43
N ASN A 555 -55.31 -14.83 -21.80
CA ASN A 555 -55.14 -15.69 -22.99
C ASN A 555 -54.09 -16.79 -22.83
N ILE A 556 -54.54 -17.97 -22.42
CA ILE A 556 -54.49 -19.23 -23.20
C ILE A 556 -55.40 -20.24 -22.45
N LEU A 557 -56.35 -20.80 -23.20
CA LEU A 557 -57.26 -21.89 -22.82
C LEU A 557 -56.53 -23.19 -22.51
#